data_AF-A0A920MRE6-F1
#
_entry.id   AF-A0A920MRE6-F1
#
_cell.length_a   1.000
_cell.length_b   1.000
_cell.length_c   1.000
_cell.angle_alpha   90.00
_cell.angle_beta   90.00
_cell.angle_gamma   90.00
#
_symmetry.space_group_name_H-M   'P 1'
#
loop_
_entity.id
_entity.type
_entity.pdbx_description
1 polymer ?
#
loop_
_entity_poly.entity_id
_entity_poly.type
_entity_poly.pdbx_seq_one_letter_code
_entity_poly.pdbx_strand_id
1 'polypeptide(L)'
;MAMNDYKTVALTAGGTLLGKAHGAASKDFKGADPEGAPLEEMGFGWKSGHGKGMGRDSITSGIEGAWTPNPTSGITDILICCLGMNGSL
;
A
#
# COMPACT_ATOMS: atom_id res chain seq x y z
N MET A 1 -14.39 -13.18 -8.52
CA MET A 1 -14.37 -12.08 -9.52
C MET A 1 -14.07 -12.57 -10.96
N ALA A 2 -14.73 -13.62 -11.49
CA ALA A 2 -14.64 -14.04 -12.92
C ALA A 2 -13.25 -13.89 -13.62
N MET A 3 -12.16 -14.28 -12.94
CA MET A 3 -10.79 -14.06 -13.39
C MET A 3 -10.07 -15.40 -13.44
N ASN A 4 -9.40 -15.69 -14.57
CA ASN A 4 -8.61 -16.92 -14.72
C ASN A 4 -7.21 -16.73 -14.10
N ASP A 5 -6.43 -17.81 -13.99
CA ASP A 5 -5.15 -17.80 -13.28
C ASP A 5 -4.16 -16.78 -13.87
N TYR A 6 -4.02 -16.75 -15.20
CA TYR A 6 -3.15 -15.78 -15.87
C TYR A 6 -3.56 -14.32 -15.64
N LYS A 7 -4.86 -14.04 -15.69
CA LYS A 7 -5.39 -12.69 -15.46
C LYS A 7 -5.21 -12.27 -14.01
N THR A 8 -5.36 -13.19 -13.06
CA THR A 8 -5.14 -12.93 -11.64
C THR A 8 -3.68 -12.58 -11.38
N VAL A 9 -2.74 -13.39 -11.90
CA VAL A 9 -1.31 -13.13 -11.76
C VAL A 9 -0.93 -11.79 -12.40
N ALA A 10 -1.40 -11.53 -13.63
CA ALA A 10 -1.11 -10.28 -14.32
C ALA A 10 -1.65 -9.05 -13.57
N LEU A 11 -2.85 -9.14 -13.00
CA LEU A 11 -3.48 -8.03 -12.28
C LEU A 11 -2.84 -7.79 -10.91
N THR A 12 -2.53 -8.85 -10.15
CA THR A 12 -1.84 -8.72 -8.87
C THR A 12 -0.45 -8.14 -9.07
N ALA A 13 0.33 -8.73 -9.98
CA ALA A 13 1.70 -8.31 -10.24
C ALA A 13 1.71 -6.88 -10.83
N GLY A 14 0.86 -6.60 -11.82
CA GLY A 14 0.71 -5.28 -12.42
C GLY A 14 0.25 -4.20 -11.45
N GLY A 15 -0.64 -4.54 -10.52
CA GLY A 15 -1.16 -3.61 -9.52
C GLY A 15 -0.16 -3.24 -8.43
N THR A 16 0.67 -4.19 -7.98
CA THR A 16 1.68 -3.95 -6.92
C THR A 16 2.96 -3.31 -7.44
N LEU A 17 3.12 -3.15 -8.76
CA LEU A 17 4.29 -2.50 -9.36
C LEU A 17 4.50 -1.06 -8.88
N LEU A 18 3.41 -0.38 -8.58
CA LEU A 18 3.39 1.05 -8.28
C LEU A 18 3.01 1.28 -6.82
N GLY A 19 3.64 2.28 -6.22
CA GLY A 19 3.36 2.72 -4.86
C GLY A 19 3.94 1.81 -3.78
N LYS A 20 3.28 1.82 -2.61
CA LYS A 20 3.74 1.14 -1.39
C LYS A 20 2.57 0.84 -0.46
N ALA A 21 2.76 -0.14 0.43
CA ALA A 21 1.94 -0.30 1.61
C ALA A 21 2.34 0.71 2.71
N HIS A 22 1.40 1.07 3.59
CA HIS A 22 1.65 1.96 4.73
C HIS A 22 1.30 1.27 6.06
N GLY A 23 2.29 1.20 6.95
CA GLY A 23 2.24 0.48 8.22
C GLY A 23 3.28 0.99 9.21
N ALA A 24 3.39 2.31 9.38
CA ALA A 24 4.39 2.93 10.25
C ALA A 24 4.31 2.49 11.73
N ALA A 25 3.13 2.10 12.21
CA ALA A 25 2.93 1.58 13.57
C ALA A 25 1.75 0.60 13.67
N SER A 26 1.45 0.15 14.90
CA SER A 26 0.34 -0.77 15.17
C SER A 26 -0.98 -0.22 14.65
N LYS A 27 -1.87 -1.14 14.28
CA LYS A 27 -3.23 -0.83 13.81
C LYS A 27 -4.07 -0.16 14.91
N ASP A 28 -3.70 -0.32 16.17
CA ASP A 28 -4.39 0.26 17.33
C ASP A 28 -4.39 1.79 17.33
N PHE A 29 -3.45 2.41 16.59
CA PHE A 29 -3.42 3.86 16.43
C PHE A 29 -4.45 4.39 15.43
N LYS A 30 -5.18 3.52 14.70
CA LYS A 30 -6.26 3.95 13.80
C LYS A 30 -7.56 4.14 14.55
N GLY A 31 -8.14 5.32 14.40
CA GLY A 31 -9.48 5.66 14.87
C GLY A 31 -10.59 4.94 14.10
N ALA A 32 -11.82 5.33 14.39
CA ALA A 32 -13.03 4.76 13.80
C ALA A 32 -13.01 4.85 12.27
N ASP A 33 -13.70 3.92 11.62
CA ASP A 33 -13.93 3.94 10.18
C ASP A 33 -14.85 5.11 9.80
N PRO A 34 -14.95 5.48 8.51
CA PRO A 34 -15.68 6.67 8.06
C PRO A 34 -17.15 6.75 8.52
N GLU A 35 -17.82 5.61 8.70
CA GLU A 35 -19.23 5.57 9.16
C GLU A 35 -19.34 5.70 10.69
N GLY A 36 -18.27 5.38 11.43
CA GLY A 36 -18.16 5.53 12.89
C GLY A 36 -17.40 6.78 13.33
N ALA A 37 -16.85 7.54 12.39
CA ALA A 37 -16.09 8.76 12.65
C ALA A 37 -17.03 9.93 13.01
N PRO A 38 -16.57 10.86 13.85
CA PRO A 38 -17.40 11.96 14.28
C PRO A 38 -17.59 12.96 13.13
N LEU A 39 -18.70 13.71 13.15
CA LEU A 39 -19.14 14.52 12.01
C LEU A 39 -18.13 15.59 11.58
N GLU A 40 -17.33 16.10 12.52
CA GLU A 40 -16.24 17.05 12.25
C GLU A 40 -15.15 16.51 11.32
N GLU A 41 -15.05 15.19 11.16
CA GLU A 41 -14.16 14.56 10.20
C GLU A 41 -14.77 14.53 8.78
N MET A 42 -15.98 15.07 8.58
CA MET A 42 -16.58 15.32 7.26
C MET A 42 -16.64 14.07 6.36
N GLY A 43 -16.90 12.90 6.95
CA GLY A 43 -16.94 11.62 6.24
C GLY A 43 -15.55 11.02 5.95
N PHE A 44 -14.48 11.62 6.46
CA PHE A 44 -13.19 10.94 6.59
C PHE A 44 -13.20 10.02 7.82
N GLY A 45 -12.31 9.03 7.82
CA GLY A 45 -12.14 8.09 8.93
C GLY A 45 -10.71 7.56 8.97
N TRP A 46 -10.46 6.60 9.85
CA TRP A 46 -9.14 6.02 10.15
C TRP A 46 -8.09 7.07 10.54
N LYS A 47 -8.50 8.14 11.22
CA LYS A 47 -7.58 9.14 11.76
C LYS A 47 -6.56 8.46 12.65
N SER A 48 -5.28 8.63 12.33
CA SER A 48 -4.17 8.00 13.03
C SER A 48 -3.68 8.87 14.18
N GLY A 49 -3.59 8.30 15.38
CA GLY A 49 -2.94 8.92 16.55
C GLY A 49 -1.42 8.77 16.58
N HIS A 50 -0.81 8.17 15.55
CA HIS A 50 0.63 7.94 15.48
C HIS A 50 1.35 9.07 14.73
N GLY A 51 2.26 9.78 15.39
CA GLY A 51 3.04 10.85 14.78
C GLY A 51 2.16 11.96 14.20
N LYS A 52 2.39 12.35 12.94
CA LYS A 52 1.49 13.27 12.21
C LYS A 52 0.24 12.57 11.66
N GLY A 53 0.17 11.24 11.72
CA GLY A 53 -0.93 10.41 11.23
C GLY A 53 -1.09 10.40 9.71
N MET A 54 -0.14 10.98 8.97
CA MET A 54 -0.19 11.16 7.51
C MET A 54 1.22 11.12 6.91
N GLY A 55 1.32 10.83 5.61
CA GLY A 55 2.59 10.78 4.90
C GLY A 55 3.45 9.61 5.37
N ARG A 56 4.62 9.91 5.95
CA ARG A 56 5.55 8.88 6.48
C ARG A 56 4.96 8.09 7.64
N ASP A 57 4.10 8.72 8.44
CA ASP A 57 3.47 8.09 9.62
C ASP A 57 2.10 7.48 9.29
N SER A 58 1.80 7.29 8.00
CA SER A 58 0.52 6.76 7.56
C SER A 58 0.40 5.28 7.90
N ILE A 59 -0.80 4.86 8.30
CA ILE A 59 -1.11 3.48 8.67
C ILE A 59 -2.40 3.11 7.96
N THR A 60 -2.33 2.20 6.98
CA THR A 60 -3.51 1.66 6.27
C THR A 60 -3.62 0.17 6.47
N SER A 61 -2.72 -0.64 5.91
CA SER A 61 -2.74 -2.09 6.08
C SER A 61 -1.99 -2.56 7.32
N GLY A 62 -1.02 -1.78 7.81
CA GLY A 62 -0.07 -2.20 8.84
C GLY A 62 1.14 -2.97 8.29
N ILE A 63 1.25 -3.12 6.97
CA ILE A 63 2.44 -3.62 6.27
C ILE A 63 3.15 -2.40 5.67
N GLU A 64 4.47 -2.33 5.80
CA GLU A 64 5.27 -1.20 5.35
C GLU A 64 6.23 -1.63 4.25
N GLY A 65 6.26 -0.86 3.15
CA GLY A 65 7.25 -1.04 2.09
C GLY A 65 6.68 -0.96 0.68
N ALA A 66 7.57 -0.64 -0.27
CA ALA A 66 7.31 -0.76 -1.69
C ALA A 66 7.68 -2.16 -2.18
N TRP A 67 7.00 -2.63 -3.22
CA TRP A 67 7.32 -3.90 -3.89
C TRP A 67 8.41 -3.76 -4.94
N THR A 68 8.78 -2.53 -5.33
CA THR A 68 9.79 -2.24 -6.36
C THR A 68 10.77 -1.17 -5.87
N PRO A 69 12.02 -1.16 -6.38
CA PRO A 69 12.99 -0.12 -6.04
C PRO A 69 12.60 1.25 -6.61
N ASN A 70 11.91 1.32 -7.76
CA ASN A 70 11.36 2.55 -8.32
C ASN A 70 9.82 2.53 -8.27
N PRO A 71 9.20 2.83 -7.12
CA PRO A 71 7.74 2.72 -6.92
C PRO A 71 6.89 3.69 -7.75
N THR A 72 7.52 4.59 -8.50
CA THR A 72 6.85 5.56 -9.38
C THR A 72 7.15 5.34 -10.87
N SER A 73 7.95 4.32 -11.23
CA SER A 73 8.32 4.01 -12.61
C SER A 73 7.74 2.66 -13.06
N GLY A 74 7.42 2.54 -14.35
CA GLY A 74 6.62 1.42 -14.90
C GLY A 74 7.42 0.26 -15.50
N ILE A 75 6.76 -0.91 -15.56
CA ILE A 75 6.98 -2.18 -16.30
C ILE A 75 8.35 -2.87 -16.30
N THR A 76 9.50 -2.18 -16.19
CA THR A 76 10.80 -2.86 -16.18
C THR A 76 11.11 -3.55 -14.85
N ASP A 77 10.46 -3.12 -13.77
CA ASP A 77 10.90 -3.45 -12.41
C ASP A 77 10.25 -4.72 -11.82
N ILE A 78 9.22 -5.28 -12.47
CA ILE A 78 8.56 -6.49 -11.96
C ILE A 78 9.46 -7.73 -12.06
N LEU A 79 10.29 -7.76 -13.11
CA LEU A 79 11.22 -8.85 -13.36
C LEU A 79 12.33 -8.87 -12.30
N ILE A 80 12.72 -7.70 -11.80
CA ILE A 80 13.80 -7.52 -10.82
C ILE A 80 13.39 -8.04 -9.44
N CYS A 81 12.19 -7.70 -8.95
CA CYS A 81 11.79 -8.08 -7.58
C CYS A 81 11.25 -9.52 -7.47
N CYS A 82 10.42 -9.98 -8.40
CA CYS A 82 9.81 -11.33 -8.31
C CYS A 82 10.76 -12.47 -8.71
N LEU A 83 11.75 -12.23 -9.58
CA LEU A 83 12.74 -13.25 -9.97
C LEU A 83 14.04 -13.19 -9.16
N GLY A 84 14.14 -12.29 -8.17
CA GLY A 84 15.36 -12.13 -7.37
C GLY A 84 16.58 -11.65 -8.17
N MET A 85 16.35 -11.00 -9.30
CA MET A 85 17.41 -10.47 -10.15
C MET A 85 17.86 -9.12 -9.57
N ASN A 86 18.94 -9.13 -8.77
CA ASN A 86 19.60 -7.90 -8.32
C ASN A 86 19.96 -7.04 -9.55
N GLY A 87 19.47 -5.80 -9.57
CA GLY A 87 19.72 -4.86 -10.64
C GLY A 87 21.21 -4.54 -10.78
N SER A 88 21.84 -5.12 -11.80
CA SER A 88 22.95 -4.49 -12.52
C SER A 88 22.74 -4.75 -14.02
N LEU A 89 22.23 -3.74 -14.71
CA LEU A 89 22.63 -3.43 -16.08
C LEU A 89 23.41 -2.13 -16.02
#